data_AF-A0A2I1CXJ5-F1
#
_entry.id   AF-A0A2I1CXJ5-F1
#
_cell.length_a   1.000
_cell.length_b   1.000
_cell.length_c   1.000
_cell.angle_alpha   90.00
_cell.angle_beta   90.00
_cell.angle_gamma   90.00
#
_symmetry.space_group_name_H-M   'P 1'
#
loop_
_entity.id
_entity.type
_entity.pdbx_description
1 polymer ?
#
loop_
_entity_poly.entity_id
_entity_poly.type
_entity_poly.pdbx_seq_one_letter_code
_entity_poly.pdbx_strand_id
1 'polypeptide(L)'
;MEAAGLMQDFPCIVIRGICDYSDSHKNKAWQGYAALAAASYAKELVQTLPRGQVARERLATDICRSVQELHEDVKGTNQRLDKAYHRQSQYHLDDEQRQCHQAF
;
A
#
# COMPACT_ATOMS: atom_id res chain seq x y z
N MET A 1 -15.77 7.00 4.94
CA MET A 1 -14.52 7.78 5.03
C MET A 1 -13.43 6.94 4.36
N GLU A 2 -13.35 6.97 3.03
CA GLU A 2 -12.69 5.88 2.27
C GLU A 2 -11.22 6.15 1.91
N ALA A 3 -10.85 7.42 1.69
CA ALA A 3 -9.56 7.70 1.03
C ALA A 3 -8.30 7.39 1.86
N ALA A 4 -8.40 7.28 3.18
CA ALA A 4 -7.22 6.93 3.99
C ALA A 4 -6.71 5.52 3.67
N GLY A 5 -7.60 4.60 3.28
CA GLY A 5 -7.21 3.26 2.83
C GLY A 5 -6.56 3.27 1.44
N LEU A 6 -7.03 4.13 0.54
CA LEU A 6 -6.54 4.16 -0.85
C LEU A 6 -5.14 4.77 -1.00
N MET A 7 -4.73 5.67 -0.10
CA MET A 7 -3.45 6.38 -0.22
C MET A 7 -2.22 5.50 0.00
N GLN A 8 -2.36 4.31 0.58
CA GLN A 8 -1.25 3.38 0.80
C GLN A 8 -0.97 2.49 -0.41
N ASP A 9 -1.96 2.28 -1.29
CA ASP A 9 -1.92 1.24 -2.31
C ASP A 9 -1.42 1.73 -3.68
N PHE A 10 -1.64 3.02 -4.01
CA PHE A 10 -1.21 3.59 -5.28
C PHE A 10 -1.10 5.12 -5.25
N PRO A 11 -0.30 5.73 -6.15
CA PRO A 11 -0.24 7.18 -6.32
C PRO A 11 -1.63 7.73 -6.66
N CYS A 12 -2.19 8.54 -5.77
CA CYS A 12 -3.50 9.13 -5.97
C CYS A 12 -3.61 10.53 -5.38
N ILE A 13 -4.55 11.30 -5.91
CA ILE A 13 -5.00 12.58 -5.35
C ILE A 13 -6.44 12.45 -4.88
N VAL A 14 -6.72 12.98 -3.69
CA VAL A 14 -8.04 12.90 -3.07
C VAL A 14 -8.73 14.25 -3.17
N ILE A 15 -9.89 14.29 -3.83
CA ILE A 15 -10.74 15.48 -3.91
C ILE A 15 -12.02 15.21 -3.11
N ARG A 16 -12.28 16.02 -2.09
CA ARG A 16 -13.43 15.87 -1.18
C ARG A 16 -14.15 17.21 -0.99
N GLY A 17 -15.47 17.15 -0.95
CA GLY A 17 -16.30 18.25 -0.49
C GLY A 17 -16.55 18.15 1.01
N ILE A 18 -16.67 19.30 1.68
CA ILE A 18 -17.02 19.37 3.11
C ILE A 18 -18.54 19.38 3.23
N CYS A 19 -19.11 18.42 3.96
CA CYS A 19 -20.56 18.26 4.13
C CYS A 19 -21.05 18.31 5.59
N ASP A 20 -20.14 18.30 6.57
CA ASP A 20 -20.46 18.49 7.98
C ASP A 20 -19.35 19.28 8.70
N TYR A 21 -19.66 19.74 9.90
CA TYR A 21 -18.71 20.45 10.77
C TYR A 21 -17.87 19.51 11.64
N SER A 22 -17.98 18.19 11.42
CA SER A 22 -17.37 17.16 12.26
C SER A 22 -17.71 17.26 13.75
N ASP A 23 -18.87 17.81 14.07
CA ASP A 23 -19.47 17.80 15.41
C ASP A 23 -20.55 16.70 15.52
N SER A 24 -21.33 16.73 16.60
CA SER A 24 -22.44 15.80 16.81
C SER A 24 -23.60 16.00 15.84
N HIS A 25 -23.69 17.15 15.15
CA HIS A 25 -24.80 17.49 14.27
C HIS A 25 -24.52 17.00 12.84
N LYS A 26 -25.07 15.84 12.50
CA LYS A 26 -24.99 15.32 11.12
C LYS A 26 -25.92 16.09 10.20
N ASN A 27 -25.35 16.75 9.19
CA ASN A 27 -26.11 17.47 8.16
C ASN A 27 -26.10 16.73 6.82
N LYS A 28 -27.10 15.88 6.60
CA LYS A 28 -27.20 15.08 5.36
C LYS A 28 -27.56 15.92 4.12
N ALA A 29 -28.21 17.07 4.30
CA ALA A 29 -28.66 17.90 3.18
C ALA A 29 -27.47 18.47 2.37
N TRP A 30 -26.33 18.69 3.02
CA TRP A 30 -25.13 19.28 2.41
C TRP A 30 -24.28 18.27 1.62
N GLN A 31 -24.55 16.97 1.75
CA GLN A 31 -23.78 15.93 1.05
C GLN A 31 -23.86 16.08 -0.48
N GLY A 32 -25.05 16.42 -1.02
CA GLY A 32 -25.22 16.64 -2.45
C GLY A 32 -24.40 17.84 -2.96
N TYR A 33 -24.41 18.96 -2.23
CA TYR A 33 -23.62 20.15 -2.56
C TYR A 33 -22.12 19.89 -2.46
N ALA A 34 -21.68 19.21 -1.40
CA ALA A 34 -20.28 18.81 -1.23
C ALA A 34 -19.81 17.89 -2.36
N ALA A 35 -20.63 16.91 -2.75
CA ALA A 35 -20.33 16.01 -3.85
C ALA A 35 -20.23 16.77 -5.19
N LEU A 36 -21.17 17.68 -5.46
CA LEU A 36 -21.15 18.52 -6.66
C LEU A 36 -19.91 19.41 -6.72
N ALA A 37 -19.53 20.05 -5.61
CA ALA A 37 -18.34 20.88 -5.52
C ALA A 37 -17.07 20.07 -5.80
N ALA A 38 -16.94 18.89 -5.18
CA ALA A 38 -15.80 17.99 -5.41
C ALA A 38 -15.72 17.52 -6.87
N ALA A 39 -16.86 17.12 -7.46
CA ALA A 39 -16.91 16.67 -8.85
C ALA A 39 -16.59 17.80 -9.85
N SER A 40 -17.10 19.01 -9.59
CA SER A 40 -16.84 20.19 -10.43
C SER A 40 -15.36 20.56 -10.40
N TYR A 41 -14.74 20.58 -9.21
CA TYR A 41 -13.31 20.81 -9.06
C TYR A 41 -12.48 19.72 -9.76
N ALA A 42 -12.85 18.45 -9.59
CA ALA A 42 -12.16 17.34 -10.24
C ALA A 42 -12.20 17.46 -11.78
N LYS A 43 -13.35 17.83 -12.35
CA LYS A 43 -13.49 18.06 -13.78
C LYS A 43 -12.54 19.16 -14.27
N GLU A 44 -12.55 20.31 -13.60
CA GLU A 44 -11.70 21.45 -13.98
C GLU A 44 -10.22 21.09 -13.86
N LEU A 45 -9.82 20.45 -12.76
CA LEU A 45 -8.45 19.99 -12.57
C LEU A 45 -7.98 19.08 -13.72
N VAL A 46 -8.78 18.08 -14.10
CA VAL A 46 -8.47 17.18 -15.22
C VAL A 46 -8.35 17.95 -16.53
N GLN A 47 -9.15 18.99 -16.74
CA GLN A 47 -9.07 19.84 -17.94
C GLN A 47 -7.77 20.65 -18.01
N THR A 48 -7.16 21.01 -16.86
CA THR A 48 -5.87 21.72 -16.83
C THR A 48 -4.65 20.83 -17.07
N LEU A 49 -4.79 19.50 -17.02
CA LEU A 49 -3.66 18.59 -17.16
C LEU A 49 -3.18 18.47 -18.63
N PRO A 50 -1.86 18.40 -18.89
CA PRO A 50 -1.33 18.20 -20.23
C PRO A 50 -1.73 16.83 -20.81
N ARG A 51 -2.64 16.83 -21.79
CA ARG A 51 -3.17 15.59 -22.41
C ARG A 51 -2.09 14.66 -22.98
N GLY A 52 -1.00 15.24 -23.52
CA GLY A 52 0.08 14.48 -24.14
C GLY A 52 0.93 13.67 -23.16
N GLN A 53 0.89 13.99 -21.86
CA GLN A 53 1.65 13.27 -20.83
C GLN A 53 0.84 12.11 -20.24
N VAL A 54 -0.48 12.24 -20.15
CA VAL A 54 -1.37 11.22 -19.56
C VAL A 54 -1.26 9.86 -20.25
N ALA A 55 -1.16 9.82 -21.58
CA ALA A 55 -1.06 8.56 -22.32
C ALA A 55 0.26 7.80 -22.08
N ARG A 56 1.28 8.46 -21.52
CA ARG A 56 2.57 7.85 -21.18
C ARG A 56 2.64 7.37 -19.74
N GLU A 57 1.68 7.77 -18.91
CA GLU A 57 1.63 7.33 -17.52
C GLU A 57 1.17 5.88 -17.42
N ARG A 58 1.73 5.16 -16.44
CA ARG A 58 1.28 3.81 -16.12
C ARG A 58 -0.09 3.86 -15.47
N LEU A 59 -0.97 2.92 -15.83
CA LEU A 59 -2.24 2.77 -15.14
C LEU A 59 -1.99 2.35 -13.70
N ALA A 60 -2.81 2.84 -12.77
CA ALA A 60 -2.71 2.46 -11.36
C ALA A 60 -2.77 0.94 -11.17
N THR A 61 -3.57 0.23 -11.99
CA THR A 61 -3.68 -1.23 -11.97
C THR A 61 -2.36 -1.94 -12.28
N ASP A 62 -1.53 -1.36 -13.16
CA ASP A 62 -0.25 -1.94 -13.54
C ASP A 62 0.76 -1.74 -12.41
N ILE A 63 0.74 -0.56 -11.77
CA ILE A 63 1.56 -0.27 -10.60
C ILE A 63 1.20 -1.22 -9.45
N CYS A 64 -0.10 -1.36 -9.13
CA CYS A 64 -0.56 -2.26 -8.08
C CYS A 64 -0.14 -3.71 -8.34
N ARG A 65 -0.23 -4.19 -9.59
CA ARG A 65 0.23 -5.53 -9.96
C ARG A 65 1.73 -5.69 -9.72
N SER A 66 2.54 -4.75 -10.17
CA SER A 66 4.00 -4.80 -9.94
C SER A 66 4.35 -4.79 -8.44
N VAL A 67 3.61 -4.02 -7.62
CA VAL A 67 3.79 -4.02 -6.16
C VAL A 67 3.42 -5.36 -5.55
N GLN A 68 2.34 -6.00 -6.01
CA GLN A 68 1.92 -7.32 -5.55
C GLN A 68 2.94 -8.41 -5.92
N GLU A 69 3.48 -8.39 -7.14
CA GLU A 69 4.54 -9.30 -7.58
C GLU A 69 5.79 -9.14 -6.71
N LEU A 70 6.23 -7.91 -6.48
CA LEU A 70 7.35 -7.61 -5.58
C LEU A 70 7.09 -8.08 -4.15
N HIS A 71 5.86 -7.92 -3.65
CA HIS A 71 5.50 -8.36 -2.31
C HIS A 71 5.65 -9.87 -2.15
N GLU A 72 5.17 -10.66 -3.12
CA GLU A 72 5.30 -12.11 -3.08
C GLU A 72 6.76 -12.58 -3.23
N ASP A 73 7.57 -11.90 -4.05
CA ASP A 73 9.00 -12.18 -4.16
C ASP A 73 9.77 -11.91 -2.87
N VAL A 74 9.49 -10.78 -2.21
CA VAL A 74 10.07 -10.42 -0.91
C VAL A 74 9.67 -11.43 0.16
N LYS A 75 8.37 -11.78 0.22
CA LYS A 75 7.85 -12.77 1.15
C LYS A 75 8.48 -14.15 0.93
N GLY A 76 8.61 -14.59 -0.31
CA GLY A 76 9.29 -15.85 -0.64
C GLY A 76 10.77 -15.83 -0.27
N THR A 77 11.44 -14.69 -0.42
CA THR A 77 12.85 -14.52 -0.03
C THR A 77 13.02 -14.53 1.48
N ASN A 78 12.17 -13.83 2.23
CA ASN A 78 12.18 -13.87 3.70
C ASN A 78 11.98 -15.29 4.22
N GLN A 79 11.03 -16.04 3.66
CA GLN A 79 10.82 -17.45 4.03
C GLN A 79 12.04 -18.34 3.77
N ARG A 80 12.77 -18.11 2.66
CA ARG A 80 14.01 -18.84 2.37
C ARG A 80 15.12 -18.45 3.34
N LEU A 81 15.22 -17.17 3.66
CA LEU A 81 16.19 -16.64 4.62
C LEU A 81 15.94 -17.24 6.01
N ASP A 82 14.69 -17.24 6.48
CA ASP A 82 14.29 -17.82 7.76
C ASP A 82 14.66 -19.31 7.83
N LYS A 83 14.39 -20.07 6.76
CA LYS A 83 14.79 -21.48 6.67
C LYS A 83 16.30 -21.67 6.72
N ALA A 84 17.06 -20.81 6.06
CA ALA A 84 18.52 -20.86 6.07
C ALA A 84 19.08 -20.56 7.47
N TYR A 85 18.54 -19.54 8.15
CA TYR A 85 18.88 -19.20 9.54
C TYR A 85 18.58 -20.35 10.50
N HIS A 86 17.40 -20.97 10.40
CA HIS A 86 17.03 -22.10 11.24
C HIS A 86 17.95 -23.30 11.02
N ARG A 87 18.26 -23.61 9.75
CA ARG A 87 19.16 -24.71 9.41
C ARG A 87 20.58 -24.48 9.92
N GLN A 88 21.09 -23.26 9.80
CA GLN A 88 22.42 -22.90 10.33
C GLN A 88 22.47 -22.99 11.86
N SER A 89 21.42 -22.53 12.56
CA SER A 89 21.31 -22.66 14.02
C SER A 89 21.30 -24.13 14.46
N GLN A 90 20.55 -24.98 13.77
CA GLN A 90 20.54 -26.43 14.03
C GLN A 90 21.91 -27.09 13.83
N TYR A 91 22.61 -26.78 12.74
CA TYR A 91 23.97 -27.30 12.54
C TYR A 91 24.93 -26.85 13.64
N HIS A 92 24.82 -25.60 14.09
CA HIS A 92 25.69 -25.07 15.13
C HIS A 92 25.45 -25.76 16.49
N LEU A 93 24.19 -26.06 16.82
CA LEU A 93 23.81 -26.83 18.01
C LEU A 93 24.31 -28.28 17.94
N ASP A 94 24.18 -28.93 16.78
CA ASP A 94 24.65 -30.31 16.57
C ASP A 94 26.18 -30.41 16.67
N ASP A 95 26.92 -29.43 16.16
CA ASP A 95 28.38 -29.37 16.27
C ASP A 95 28.84 -29.14 17.72
N GLU A 96 28.19 -28.23 18.46
CA GLU A 96 28.46 -28.03 19.90
C GLU A 96 28.21 -29.31 20.71
N GLN A 97 27.11 -30.03 20.42
CA GLN A 97 26.81 -31.30 21.07
C GLN A 97 27.88 -32.36 20.78
N ARG A 98 28.30 -32.50 19.51
CA ARG A 98 29.37 -33.44 19.13
C ARG A 98 30.69 -33.13 19.81
N GLN A 99 31.03 -31.86 19.95
CA GLN A 99 32.26 -31.43 20.60
C GLN A 99 32.25 -31.74 22.10
N CYS A 100 31.11 -31.55 22.78
CA CYS A 100 30.93 -31.96 24.17
C CYS A 100 31.12 -33.48 24.36
N HIS A 101 30.63 -34.30 23.44
CA HIS A 101 30.73 -35.76 23.53
C HIS A 101 32.13 -36.35 23.26
N GLN A 102 33.05 -35.61 22.62
CA GLN A 102 34.43 -36.05 22.38
C GLN A 102 35.40 -35.66 23.51
N ALA A 103 34.98 -34.79 24.43
CA ALA A 103 35.79 -34.31 25.55
C ALA A 103 35.69 -35.19 26.82
N PHE A 104 34.84 -36.23 26.80
CA PHE A 104 34.66 -37.24 27.86
C PHE A 104 34.99 -38.63 27.32
#